data_AF-A0A1Y5YSZ2-F1
#
_entry.id   AF-A0A1Y5YSZ2-F1
#
_cell.length_a   1.000
_cell.length_b   1.000
_cell.length_c   1.000
_cell.angle_alpha   90.00
_cell.angle_beta   90.00
_cell.angle_gamma   90.00
#
_symmetry.space_group_name_H-M   'P 1'
#
loop_
_entity.id
_entity.type
_entity.pdbx_description
1 polymer ?
#
loop_
_entity_poly.entity_id
_entity_poly.type
_entity_poly.pdbx_seq_one_letter_code
_entity_poly.pdbx_strand_id
1 'polypeptide(L)'
;MVKEWYSIQEAADTLKISHTSISRYLHTYPDFFKVKSVGRKKMIYSEGLPLLQQIKELYAKGIQTHEILEQLQGSIPVYHDADSPGEVVNDFSLAQIEPFLKNLETIINQQSSLFEQNTLLAEQVIKSDQRAEQIHEQLLQSDKRNQELQGQLQDLTDKMETLIHMQEAAASQEKQPWYKRILK
;
A
#
# COMPACT_ATOMS: atom_id res chain seq x y z
N MET A 1 7.25 -30.07 36.78
CA MET A 1 7.31 -28.74 37.43
C MET A 1 8.10 -27.83 36.52
N VAL A 2 7.53 -26.70 36.09
CA VAL A 2 8.25 -25.74 35.25
C VAL A 2 9.23 -24.99 36.15
N LYS A 3 10.52 -25.06 35.86
CA LYS A 3 11.52 -24.29 36.59
C LYS A 3 11.31 -22.81 36.27
N GLU A 4 11.15 -21.97 37.29
CA GLU A 4 10.88 -20.54 37.10
C GLU A 4 12.15 -19.71 36.87
N TRP A 5 13.31 -20.21 37.30
CA TRP A 5 14.58 -19.49 37.22
C TRP A 5 15.65 -20.33 36.52
N TYR A 6 16.25 -19.78 35.48
CA TYR A 6 17.29 -20.41 34.68
C TYR A 6 18.59 -19.65 34.84
N SER A 7 19.69 -20.35 35.11
CA SER A 7 21.01 -19.73 34.99
C SER A 7 21.30 -19.39 33.52
N ILE A 8 22.22 -18.45 33.27
CA ILE A 8 22.65 -18.13 31.89
C ILE A 8 23.09 -19.39 31.15
N GLN A 9 23.79 -20.31 31.82
CA GLN A 9 24.23 -21.57 31.22
C GLN A 9 23.04 -22.46 30.84
N GLU A 10 22.07 -22.62 31.72
CA GLU A 10 20.87 -23.41 31.43
C GLU A 10 20.03 -22.80 30.29
N ALA A 11 19.92 -21.47 30.26
CA ALA A 11 19.26 -20.77 29.16
C ALA A 11 20.02 -20.93 27.83
N ALA A 12 21.35 -20.91 27.87
CA ALA A 12 22.22 -21.13 26.72
C ALA A 12 22.02 -22.52 26.12
N ASP A 13 22.04 -23.55 26.98
CA ASP A 13 21.85 -24.94 26.58
C ASP A 13 20.43 -25.18 26.05
N THR A 14 19.42 -24.57 26.67
CA THR A 14 18.01 -24.71 26.27
C THR A 14 17.72 -24.05 24.92
N LEU A 15 18.19 -22.82 24.72
CA LEU A 15 17.86 -22.00 23.55
C LEU A 15 18.88 -22.14 22.41
N LYS A 16 19.95 -22.92 22.62
CA LYS A 16 21.11 -23.01 21.70
C LYS A 16 21.65 -21.62 21.34
N ILE A 17 21.82 -20.78 22.36
CA ILE A 17 22.38 -19.42 22.26
C ILE A 17 23.67 -19.42 23.07
N SER A 18 24.74 -18.81 22.57
CA SER A 18 26.00 -18.76 23.32
C SER A 18 25.82 -18.03 24.66
N HIS A 19 26.52 -18.48 25.70
CA HIS A 19 26.55 -17.82 27.01
C HIS A 19 26.90 -16.33 26.87
N THR A 20 27.86 -16.00 26.00
CA THR A 20 28.28 -14.63 25.70
C THR A 20 27.17 -13.80 25.07
N SER A 21 26.39 -14.38 24.15
CA SER A 21 25.25 -13.68 23.53
C SER A 21 24.14 -13.40 24.53
N ILE A 22 23.78 -14.38 25.38
CA ILE A 22 22.77 -14.15 26.43
C ILE A 22 23.27 -13.07 27.40
N SER A 23 24.52 -13.17 27.86
CA SER A 23 25.09 -12.14 28.74
C SER A 23 25.08 -10.75 28.10
N ARG A 24 25.35 -10.66 26.79
CA ARG A 24 25.25 -9.41 26.03
C ARG A 24 23.81 -8.90 26.02
N TYR A 25 22.83 -9.73 25.69
CA TYR A 25 21.43 -9.32 25.60
C TYR A 25 20.88 -8.82 26.95
N LEU A 26 21.21 -9.51 28.05
CA LEU A 26 20.83 -9.07 29.39
C LEU A 26 21.46 -7.73 29.80
N HIS A 27 22.60 -7.36 29.22
CA HIS A 27 23.26 -6.09 29.50
C HIS A 27 22.79 -4.97 28.57
N THR A 28 22.50 -5.29 27.30
CA THR A 28 22.00 -4.33 26.31
C THR A 28 20.53 -3.98 26.52
N TYR A 29 19.73 -4.92 27.04
CA TYR A 29 18.28 -4.77 27.21
C TYR A 29 17.84 -5.07 28.65
N PRO A 30 18.45 -4.42 29.67
CA PRO A 30 18.23 -4.79 31.08
C PRO A 30 16.75 -4.65 31.49
N ASP A 31 16.08 -3.63 30.98
CA ASP A 31 14.69 -3.25 31.26
C ASP A 31 13.64 -4.31 30.86
N PHE A 32 14.03 -5.30 30.05
CA PHE A 32 13.13 -6.34 29.53
C PHE A 32 13.31 -7.68 30.21
N PHE A 33 14.28 -7.82 31.12
CA PHE A 33 14.59 -9.09 31.77
C PHE A 33 14.47 -8.98 33.28
N LYS A 34 13.62 -9.83 33.85
CA LYS A 34 13.62 -10.08 35.29
C LYS A 34 14.80 -10.99 35.65
N VAL A 35 15.80 -10.41 36.30
CA VAL A 35 17.05 -11.09 36.60
C VAL A 35 17.35 -11.02 38.10
N LYS A 36 17.89 -12.09 38.67
CA LYS A 36 18.40 -12.09 40.05
C LYS A 36 19.77 -12.72 40.13
N SER A 37 20.57 -12.28 41.09
CA SER A 37 21.86 -12.89 41.38
C SER A 37 21.72 -13.89 42.54
N VAL A 38 22.08 -15.15 42.31
CA VAL A 38 22.14 -16.18 43.37
C VAL A 38 23.61 -16.58 43.52
N GLY A 39 24.27 -16.03 44.53
CA GLY A 39 25.71 -16.17 44.72
C GLY A 39 26.49 -15.51 43.58
N ARG A 40 27.31 -16.30 42.86
CA ARG A 40 28.09 -15.83 41.69
C ARG A 40 27.36 -16.01 40.36
N LYS A 41 26.14 -16.56 40.36
CA LYS A 41 25.40 -16.90 39.14
C LYS A 41 24.23 -15.95 38.93
N LYS A 42 24.11 -15.42 37.72
CA LYS A 42 22.96 -14.63 37.28
C LYS A 42 21.86 -15.57 36.79
N MET A 43 20.63 -15.36 37.27
CA MET A 43 19.46 -16.19 37.02
C MET A 43 18.38 -15.35 36.33
N ILE A 44 17.81 -15.89 35.25
CA ILE A 44 16.80 -15.27 34.39
C ILE A 44 15.46 -15.92 34.69
N TYR A 45 14.40 -15.14 34.81
CA TYR A 45 13.06 -15.68 34.95
C TYR A 45 12.60 -16.38 33.66
N SER A 46 11.75 -17.41 33.78
CA SER A 46 11.28 -18.23 32.66
C SER A 46 10.64 -17.42 31.52
N GLU A 47 9.95 -16.33 31.85
CA GLU A 47 9.33 -15.40 30.89
C GLU A 47 10.35 -14.70 29.97
N GLY A 48 11.62 -14.60 30.40
CA GLY A 48 12.69 -14.02 29.59
C GLY A 48 13.26 -14.97 28.54
N LEU A 49 13.00 -16.28 28.61
CA LEU A 49 13.55 -17.24 27.64
C LEU A 49 13.03 -17.00 26.20
N PRO A 50 11.72 -16.83 25.95
CA PRO A 50 11.21 -16.45 24.63
C PRO A 50 11.83 -15.16 24.10
N LEU A 51 12.09 -14.18 24.98
CA LEU A 51 12.68 -12.90 24.59
C LEU A 51 14.12 -13.03 24.08
N LEU A 52 14.93 -13.86 24.74
CA LEU A 52 16.29 -14.15 24.27
C LEU A 52 16.28 -14.79 22.88
N GLN A 53 15.31 -15.67 22.62
CA GLN A 53 15.12 -16.29 21.31
C GLN A 53 14.70 -15.26 20.26
N GLN A 54 13.75 -14.39 20.57
CA GLN A 54 13.32 -13.31 19.69
C GLN A 54 14.48 -12.37 19.34
N ILE A 55 15.24 -11.91 20.33
CA ILE A 55 16.41 -11.03 20.11
C ILE A 55 17.44 -11.69 19.20
N LYS A 56 17.71 -12.99 19.39
CA LYS A 56 18.61 -13.74 18.50
C LYS A 56 18.11 -13.76 17.05
N GLU A 57 16.82 -13.97 16.85
CA GLU A 57 16.22 -13.98 15.51
C GLU A 57 16.27 -12.60 14.85
N LEU A 58 16.08 -11.53 15.61
CA LEU A 58 16.20 -10.16 15.10
C LEU A 58 17.64 -9.84 14.67
N TYR A 59 18.64 -10.21 15.48
CA TYR A 59 20.04 -10.10 15.07
C TYR A 59 20.36 -10.97 13.85
N ALA A 60 19.77 -12.17 13.73
CA ALA A 60 19.95 -13.01 12.55
C ALA A 60 19.35 -12.41 11.26
N LYS A 61 18.32 -11.56 11.41
CA LYS A 61 17.73 -10.77 10.31
C LYS A 61 18.53 -9.51 9.97
N GLY A 62 19.65 -9.24 10.66
CA GLY A 62 20.48 -8.07 10.43
C GLY A 62 19.95 -6.77 11.04
N ILE A 63 18.95 -6.86 11.91
CA ILE A 63 18.34 -5.70 12.58
C ILE A 63 19.33 -5.14 13.60
N GLN A 64 19.46 -3.82 13.64
CA GLN A 64 20.40 -3.13 14.52
C GLN A 64 19.87 -3.01 15.95
N THR A 65 20.77 -2.82 16.91
CA THR A 65 20.46 -2.78 18.34
C THR A 65 19.35 -1.79 18.71
N HIS A 66 19.31 -0.61 18.07
CA HIS A 66 18.30 0.43 18.32
C HIS A 66 16.92 0.02 17.81
N GLU A 67 16.83 -0.53 16.59
CA GLU A 67 15.58 -1.04 16.01
C GLU A 67 15.02 -2.22 16.82
N ILE A 68 15.89 -3.08 17.35
CA ILE A 68 15.48 -4.15 18.27
C ILE A 68 14.86 -3.57 19.54
N LEU A 69 15.43 -2.48 20.08
CA LEU A 69 14.93 -1.83 21.28
C LEU A 69 13.53 -1.22 21.05
N GLU A 70 13.32 -0.53 19.92
CA GLU A 70 12.00 -0.01 19.53
C GLU A 70 10.95 -1.12 19.39
N GLN A 71 11.32 -2.25 18.77
CA GLN A 71 10.42 -3.40 18.65
C GLN A 71 10.08 -4.05 20.00
N LEU A 72 11.02 -4.06 20.95
CA LEU A 72 10.78 -4.60 22.30
C LEU A 72 9.91 -3.63 23.15
N GLN A 73 10.10 -2.31 23.01
CA GLN A 73 9.30 -1.29 23.71
C GLN A 73 7.82 -1.29 23.28
N GLY A 74 7.52 -1.57 22.01
CA GLY A 74 6.14 -1.64 21.52
C GLY A 74 5.36 -2.86 21.99
N SER A 75 6.01 -3.83 22.66
CA SER A 75 5.46 -5.19 22.79
C SER A 75 5.25 -5.67 24.24
N ILE A 76 5.99 -5.15 25.25
CA ILE A 76 6.08 -5.82 26.58
C ILE A 76 6.26 -4.82 27.73
N PRO A 77 5.65 -5.07 28.93
CA PRO A 77 5.87 -4.28 30.14
C PRO A 77 7.34 -4.30 30.59
N VAL A 78 7.85 -3.10 30.89
CA VAL A 78 9.22 -2.83 31.36
C VAL A 78 9.35 -3.20 32.85
N TYR A 79 10.33 -4.04 33.19
CA TYR A 79 10.66 -4.39 34.58
C TYR A 79 11.86 -3.55 35.05
N HIS A 80 11.64 -2.69 36.03
CA HIS A 80 12.73 -1.95 36.68
C HIS A 80 13.21 -2.70 37.94
N ASP A 81 14.54 -2.85 38.07
CA ASP A 81 15.19 -3.43 39.26
C ASP A 81 14.95 -2.52 40.48
N ALA A 82 14.37 -3.09 41.56
CA ALA A 82 14.00 -2.36 42.77
C ALA A 82 15.16 -2.12 43.79
N ASP A 83 16.42 -2.42 43.42
CA ASP A 83 17.56 -2.46 44.36
C ASP A 83 18.53 -1.25 44.28
N SER A 84 18.14 -0.15 43.61
CA SER A 84 18.90 1.11 43.71
C SER A 84 18.23 2.07 44.70
N PRO A 85 18.88 2.40 45.84
CA PRO A 85 18.40 3.46 46.73
C PRO A 85 18.77 4.82 46.11
N GLY A 86 17.97 5.25 45.15
CA GLY A 86 18.03 6.56 44.54
C GLY A 86 16.65 6.88 44.01
N GLU A 87 16.01 7.90 44.60
CA GLU A 87 14.72 8.43 44.17
C GLU A 87 14.57 8.45 42.65
N VAL A 88 13.57 7.75 42.13
CA VAL A 88 12.75 8.31 41.05
C VAL A 88 11.32 7.82 41.21
N VAL A 89 10.46 8.75 41.61
CA VAL A 89 9.01 8.62 41.52
C VAL A 89 8.67 8.42 40.05
N ASN A 90 8.24 7.23 39.66
CA ASN A 90 7.49 7.03 38.43
C ASN A 90 6.06 6.67 38.80
N ASP A 91 5.37 7.69 39.30
CA ASP A 91 3.92 7.70 39.40
C ASP A 91 3.38 7.85 37.97
N PHE A 92 3.36 6.76 37.19
CA PHE A 92 2.49 6.67 36.02
C PHE A 92 1.07 6.63 36.55
N SER A 93 0.57 7.81 36.89
CA SER A 93 -0.77 8.00 37.42
C SER A 93 -1.74 7.43 36.38
N LEU A 94 -2.67 6.56 36.79
CA LEU A 94 -3.73 6.03 35.92
C LEU A 94 -4.44 7.13 35.11
N ALA A 95 -4.48 8.35 35.66
CA ALA A 95 -4.99 9.57 35.04
C ALA A 95 -4.29 9.97 33.72
N GLN A 96 -3.06 9.52 33.46
CA GLN A 96 -2.32 9.80 32.21
C GLN A 96 -2.54 8.73 31.13
N ILE A 97 -3.01 7.54 31.50
CA ILE A 97 -3.26 6.42 30.57
C ILE A 97 -4.59 6.63 29.83
N GLU A 98 -5.60 7.14 30.52
CA GLU A 98 -6.93 7.41 29.98
C GLU A 98 -6.92 8.35 28.75
N PRO A 99 -6.24 9.52 28.76
CA PRO A 99 -6.13 10.37 27.57
C PRO A 99 -5.33 9.73 26.44
N PHE A 100 -4.34 8.87 26.75
CA PHE A 100 -3.59 8.13 25.74
C PHE A 100 -4.47 7.08 25.03
N LEU A 101 -5.25 6.30 25.78
CA LEU A 101 -6.19 5.33 25.22
C LEU A 101 -7.26 6.00 24.35
N LYS A 102 -7.78 7.15 24.80
CA LYS A 102 -8.74 7.95 24.03
C LYS A 102 -8.13 8.49 22.73
N ASN A 103 -6.86 8.88 22.75
CA ASN A 103 -6.14 9.27 21.54
C ASN A 103 -5.96 8.09 20.58
N LEU A 104 -5.61 6.89 21.08
CA LEU A 104 -5.52 5.70 20.25
C LEU A 104 -6.87 5.32 19.62
N GLU A 105 -7.95 5.37 20.40
CA GLU A 105 -9.31 5.14 19.90
C GLU A 105 -9.66 6.14 18.79
N THR A 106 -9.31 7.41 18.98
CA THR A 106 -9.50 8.46 17.95
C THR A 106 -8.70 8.16 16.68
N ILE A 107 -7.44 7.74 16.80
CA ILE A 107 -6.59 7.39 15.66
C ILE A 107 -7.16 6.17 14.91
N ILE A 108 -7.62 5.14 15.62
CA ILE A 108 -8.23 3.94 15.02
C ILE A 108 -9.50 4.29 14.26
N ASN A 109 -10.35 5.15 14.84
CA ASN A 109 -11.57 5.63 14.19
C ASN A 109 -11.25 6.46 12.95
N GLN A 110 -10.24 7.34 13.01
CA GLN A 110 -9.76 8.10 11.86
C GLN A 110 -9.20 7.20 10.77
N GLN A 111 -8.39 6.19 11.13
CA GLN A 111 -7.83 5.23 10.19
C GLN A 111 -8.92 4.44 9.47
N SER A 112 -9.96 4.04 10.20
CA SER A 112 -11.13 3.35 9.62
C SER A 112 -11.88 4.23 8.62
N SER A 113 -12.10 5.51 8.97
CA SER A 113 -12.74 6.47 8.06
C SER A 113 -11.89 6.74 6.82
N LEU A 114 -10.57 6.87 6.97
CA LEU A 114 -9.65 7.04 5.84
C LEU A 114 -9.64 5.82 4.92
N PHE A 115 -9.71 4.61 5.49
CA PHE A 115 -9.81 3.37 4.72
C PHE A 115 -11.10 3.32 3.89
N GLU A 116 -12.24 3.68 4.48
CA GLU A 116 -13.52 3.75 3.77
C GLU A 116 -13.48 4.80 2.65
N GLN A 117 -12.94 6.00 2.91
CA GLN A 117 -12.78 7.05 1.90
C GLN A 117 -11.88 6.60 0.74
N ASN A 118 -10.75 5.95 1.03
CA ASN A 118 -9.86 5.42 0.00
C ASN A 118 -10.54 4.34 -0.86
N THR A 119 -11.38 3.51 -0.24
CA THR A 119 -12.16 2.49 -0.95
C THR A 119 -13.15 3.14 -1.91
N LEU A 120 -13.89 4.16 -1.45
CA LEU A 120 -14.83 4.90 -2.29
C LEU A 120 -14.13 5.64 -3.43
N LEU A 121 -12.97 6.25 -3.17
CA LEU A 121 -12.17 6.91 -4.21
C LEU A 121 -11.68 5.91 -5.26
N ALA A 122 -11.21 4.73 -4.84
CA ALA A 122 -10.80 3.68 -5.77
C ALA A 122 -11.97 3.22 -6.66
N GLU A 123 -13.15 3.00 -6.09
CA GLU A 123 -14.36 2.68 -6.85
C GLU A 123 -14.75 3.79 -7.83
N GLN A 124 -14.62 5.06 -7.42
CA GLN A 124 -14.93 6.20 -8.27
C GLN A 124 -13.98 6.32 -9.47
N VAL A 125 -12.69 6.05 -9.26
CA VAL A 125 -11.69 6.00 -10.34
C VAL A 125 -12.05 4.90 -11.33
N ILE A 126 -12.33 3.68 -10.86
CA ILE A 126 -12.72 2.56 -11.74
C ILE A 126 -13.97 2.92 -12.56
N LYS A 127 -15.00 3.51 -11.94
CA LYS A 127 -16.22 3.95 -12.64
C LYS A 127 -15.94 5.10 -13.61
N SER A 128 -14.96 5.96 -13.32
CA SER A 128 -14.55 7.02 -14.24
C SER A 128 -13.88 6.44 -15.48
N ASP A 129 -12.96 5.50 -15.31
CA ASP A 129 -12.25 4.84 -16.40
C ASP A 129 -13.23 4.07 -17.31
N GLN A 130 -14.18 3.35 -16.73
CA GLN A 130 -15.24 2.67 -17.49
C GLN A 130 -16.09 3.64 -18.33
N ARG A 131 -16.42 4.82 -17.78
CA ARG A 131 -17.16 5.85 -18.53
C ARG A 131 -16.31 6.46 -19.64
N ALA A 132 -15.01 6.67 -19.39
CA ALA A 132 -14.09 7.17 -20.41
C ALA A 132 -13.98 6.20 -21.58
N GLU A 133 -13.89 4.89 -21.31
CA GLU A 133 -13.86 3.85 -22.34
C GLU A 133 -15.15 3.84 -23.18
N GLN A 134 -16.31 3.91 -22.52
CA GLN A 134 -17.60 3.97 -23.23
C GLN A 134 -17.73 5.21 -24.13
N ILE A 135 -17.28 6.37 -23.65
CA ILE A 135 -17.28 7.61 -24.45
C ILE A 135 -16.32 7.46 -25.63
N HIS A 136 -15.15 6.86 -25.42
CA HIS A 136 -14.18 6.61 -26.49
C HIS A 136 -14.76 5.71 -27.58
N GLU A 137 -15.40 4.60 -27.21
CA GLU A 137 -16.07 3.71 -28.15
C GLU A 137 -17.18 4.42 -28.94
N GLN A 138 -18.01 5.23 -28.26
CA GLN A 138 -19.07 6.00 -28.91
C GLN A 138 -18.51 7.03 -29.89
N LEU A 139 -17.41 7.69 -29.54
CA LEU A 139 -16.73 8.66 -30.40
C LEU A 139 -16.18 7.99 -31.64
N LEU A 140 -15.52 6.83 -31.49
CA LEU A 140 -14.99 6.05 -32.61
C LEU A 140 -16.11 5.59 -33.58
N GLN A 141 -17.25 5.15 -33.03
CA GLN A 141 -18.42 4.81 -33.85
C GLN A 141 -19.02 6.03 -34.54
N SER A 142 -19.04 7.18 -33.87
CA SER A 142 -19.51 8.43 -34.46
C SER A 142 -18.60 8.89 -35.60
N ASP A 143 -17.28 8.83 -35.41
CA ASP A 143 -16.30 9.20 -36.43
C ASP A 143 -16.41 8.30 -37.66
N LYS A 144 -16.60 6.98 -37.45
CA LYS A 144 -16.84 6.05 -38.55
C LYS A 144 -18.09 6.42 -39.35
N ARG A 145 -19.21 6.70 -38.67
CA ARG A 145 -20.46 7.13 -39.35
C ARG A 145 -20.28 8.45 -40.09
N ASN A 146 -19.53 9.40 -39.53
CA ASN A 146 -19.22 10.67 -40.18
C ASN A 146 -18.38 10.47 -41.44
N GLN A 147 -17.38 9.59 -41.40
CA GLN A 147 -16.58 9.24 -42.59
C GLN A 147 -17.43 8.59 -43.67
N GLU A 148 -18.32 7.66 -43.30
CA GLU A 148 -19.25 7.02 -44.25
C GLU A 148 -20.19 8.05 -44.89
N LEU A 149 -20.76 8.97 -44.10
CA LEU A 149 -21.62 10.05 -44.61
C LEU A 149 -20.86 11.01 -45.53
N GLN A 150 -19.62 11.39 -45.18
CA GLN A 150 -18.78 12.21 -46.04
C GLN A 150 -18.49 11.52 -47.37
N GLY A 151 -18.21 10.22 -47.36
CA GLY A 151 -18.02 9.43 -48.57
C GLY A 151 -19.28 9.40 -49.46
N GLN A 152 -20.47 9.24 -48.86
CA GLN A 152 -21.73 9.29 -49.59
C GLN A 152 -22.01 10.68 -50.20
N LEU A 153 -21.72 11.75 -49.46
CA LEU A 153 -21.87 13.12 -49.96
C LEU A 153 -20.91 13.40 -51.12
N GLN A 154 -19.68 12.88 -51.06
CA GLN A 154 -18.73 13.01 -52.16
C GLN A 154 -19.23 12.28 -53.42
N ASP A 155 -19.65 11.01 -53.28
CA ASP A 155 -20.17 10.22 -54.41
C ASP A 155 -21.42 10.87 -55.04
N LEU A 156 -22.31 11.44 -54.22
CA LEU A 156 -23.47 12.18 -54.72
C LEU A 156 -23.04 13.45 -55.48
N THR A 157 -22.03 14.16 -54.97
CA THR A 157 -21.50 15.37 -55.61
C THR A 157 -20.87 15.05 -56.96
N ASP A 158 -20.04 14.01 -57.03
CA ASP A 158 -19.40 13.56 -58.27
C ASP A 158 -20.45 13.12 -59.32
N LYS A 159 -21.52 12.44 -58.88
CA LYS A 159 -22.65 12.07 -59.75
C LYS A 159 -23.40 13.28 -60.28
N MET A 160 -23.66 14.29 -59.44
CA MET A 160 -24.29 15.53 -59.87
C MET A 160 -23.42 16.28 -60.89
N GLU A 161 -22.11 16.38 -60.65
CA GLU A 161 -21.18 17.02 -61.59
C GLU A 161 -21.18 16.30 -62.94
N THR A 162 -21.19 14.96 -62.92
CA THR A 162 -21.30 14.14 -64.14
C THR A 162 -22.61 14.42 -64.90
N LEU A 163 -23.75 14.49 -64.20
CA LEU A 163 -25.05 14.79 -64.81
C LEU A 163 -25.11 16.19 -65.39
N ILE A 164 -24.52 17.19 -64.72
CA ILE A 164 -24.42 18.57 -65.20
C ILE A 164 -23.62 18.58 -66.52
N HIS A 165 -22.44 17.97 -66.55
CA HIS A 165 -21.64 17.89 -67.77
C HIS A 165 -22.35 17.16 -68.91
N MET A 166 -23.08 16.08 -68.63
CA MET A 166 -23.90 15.39 -69.62
C MET A 166 -25.01 16.29 -70.18
N GLN A 167 -25.71 17.05 -69.33
CA GLN A 167 -26.73 18.00 -69.76
C GLN A 167 -26.13 19.14 -70.58
N GLU A 168 -25.00 19.70 -70.18
CA GLU A 168 -24.30 20.75 -70.92
C GLU A 168 -23.86 20.28 -72.31
N ALA A 169 -23.35 19.05 -72.41
CA ALA A 169 -22.98 18.43 -73.68
C ALA A 169 -24.21 18.18 -74.59
N ALA A 170 -25.31 17.69 -74.02
CA ALA A 170 -26.57 17.48 -74.74
C ALA A 170 -27.18 18.80 -75.23
N ALA A 171 -27.25 19.82 -74.37
CA ALA A 171 -27.72 21.16 -74.71
C ALA A 171 -26.85 21.81 -75.79
N SER A 172 -25.54 21.57 -75.77
CA SER A 172 -24.61 22.04 -76.79
C SER A 172 -24.84 21.34 -78.14
N GLN A 173 -25.16 20.04 -78.15
CA GLN A 173 -25.62 19.34 -79.36
C GLN A 173 -26.98 19.85 -79.85
N GLU A 174 -27.90 20.18 -78.94
CA GLU A 174 -29.22 20.75 -79.23
C GLU A 174 -29.18 22.17 -79.81
N LYS A 175 -28.09 22.91 -79.58
CA LYS A 175 -27.85 24.23 -80.19
C LYS A 175 -27.09 24.18 -81.51
N GLN A 176 -26.55 23.01 -81.92
CA GLN A 176 -25.88 22.89 -83.23
C GLN A 176 -26.90 22.97 -84.38
N PRO A 177 -26.61 23.76 -85.44
CA PRO A 177 -27.52 23.88 -86.58
C PRO A 177 -27.68 22.56 -87.33
N TRP A 178 -28.90 22.31 -87.82
CA TRP A 178 -29.39 21.00 -88.29
C TRP A 178 -28.44 20.29 -89.29
N TYR A 179 -27.76 21.03 -90.17
CA TYR A 179 -26.84 20.46 -91.16
C TYR A 179 -25.59 19.80 -90.57
N LYS A 180 -25.14 20.20 -89.36
CA LYS A 180 -24.02 19.53 -88.66
C LYS A 180 -24.41 18.23 -87.97
N ARG A 181 -25.72 17.97 -87.80
CA ARG A 181 -26.22 16.76 -87.10
C ARG A 181 -26.33 15.53 -87.98
N ILE A 182 -26.47 15.73 -89.29
CA ILE A 182 -26.75 14.68 -90.29
C ILE A 182 -25.50 14.23 -91.07
N LEU A 183 -24.34 14.84 -90.84
CA LEU A 183 -23.06 14.49 -91.50
C LEU A 183 -22.18 13.53 -90.67
N LYS A 184 -22.80 12.63 -89.89
CA LYS A 184 -22.09 11.53 -89.23
C LYS A 184 -22.22 10.25 -90.04
#